data_AF-A0A1D6MF37-F1
#
_entry.id   AF-A0A1D6MF37-F1
#
_cell.length_a   1.000
_cell.length_b   1.000
_cell.length_c   1.000
_cell.angle_alpha   90.00
_cell.angle_beta   90.00
_cell.angle_gamma   90.00
#
_symmetry.space_group_name_H-M   'P 1'
#
loop_
_entity.id
_entity.type
_entity.pdbx_description
1 polymer ?
#
loop_
_entity_poly.entity_id
_entity_poly.type
_entity_poly.pdbx_seq_one_letter_code
_entity_poly.pdbx_strand_id
1 'polypeptide(L)'
;MAGGGTQHLLQVAAVLAAAVVLMATASEGFISKKTWSAIRRADRDGPFVGLVVPNAYEMVPVLNSPDFKPSSNIPILDVQGRRFRFGTIGSQNVVMVMTGLSMLNAGLTTQLLLSLFRVKGIVHWGIAGNANEDLQIGDVTIPESWAHLSLWNWQRHGDGPENELPLENAGDYTREYGFLNFSDYTVGQDAGNPELAANTLNSVWYQPEEIFPISGTPEERQHAFWCP
;
A
#
# COMPACT_ATOMS: atom_id res chain seq x y z
N MET A 1 13.04 66.25 16.72
CA MET A 1 12.76 65.40 15.54
C MET A 1 13.02 63.92 15.85
N ALA A 2 12.33 63.32 16.84
CA ALA A 2 12.59 61.93 17.25
C ALA A 2 11.43 60.95 16.92
N GLY A 3 10.39 61.38 16.20
CA GLY A 3 9.18 60.57 15.95
C GLY A 3 9.22 59.63 14.72
N GLY A 4 10.23 59.76 13.84
CA GLY A 4 10.25 59.01 12.57
C GLY A 4 10.69 57.54 12.72
N GLY A 5 11.61 57.25 13.65
CA GLY A 5 12.17 55.89 13.80
C GLY A 5 11.14 54.87 14.27
N THR A 6 10.28 55.24 15.21
CA THR A 6 9.25 54.36 15.78
C THR A 6 8.17 54.00 14.75
N GLN A 7 7.81 54.95 13.89
CA GLN A 7 6.77 54.75 12.88
C GLN A 7 7.24 53.80 11.76
N HIS A 8 8.50 53.92 11.33
CA HIS A 8 9.09 52.96 10.38
C HIS A 8 9.19 51.55 10.95
N LEU A 9 9.57 51.39 12.23
CA LEU A 9 9.64 50.09 12.89
C LEU A 9 8.26 49.40 12.96
N LEU A 10 7.21 50.15 13.28
CA LEU A 10 5.84 49.65 13.29
C LEU A 10 5.36 49.21 11.89
N GLN A 11 5.71 49.95 10.84
CA GLN A 11 5.37 49.59 9.46
C GLN A 11 6.08 48.30 9.02
N VAL A 12 7.37 48.16 9.31
CA VAL A 12 8.13 46.94 8.97
C VAL A 12 7.58 45.73 9.73
N ALA A 13 7.28 45.89 11.02
CA ALA A 13 6.67 44.82 11.82
C ALA A 13 5.28 44.43 11.29
N ALA A 14 4.46 45.38 10.86
CA ALA A 14 3.14 45.11 10.27
C ALA A 14 3.25 44.38 8.91
N VAL A 15 4.21 44.76 8.06
CA VAL A 15 4.47 44.07 6.78
C VAL A 15 4.96 42.64 7.02
N LEU A 16 5.87 42.44 7.98
CA LEU A 16 6.34 41.10 8.36
C LEU A 16 5.21 40.25 8.94
N ALA A 17 4.38 40.81 9.83
CA ALA A 17 3.23 40.10 10.39
C ALA A 17 2.22 39.74 9.29
N ALA A 18 1.93 40.65 8.35
CA ALA A 18 1.08 40.36 7.20
C ALA A 18 1.68 39.28 6.30
N ALA A 19 3.01 39.28 6.07
CA ALA A 19 3.69 38.23 5.32
C ALA A 19 3.64 36.87 6.03
N VAL A 20 3.81 36.83 7.35
CA VAL A 20 3.68 35.58 8.15
C VAL A 20 2.24 35.07 8.14
N VAL A 21 1.24 35.96 8.26
CA VAL A 21 -0.18 35.57 8.17
C VAL A 21 -0.51 35.07 6.77
N LEU A 22 -0.04 35.74 5.72
CA LEU A 22 -0.22 35.28 4.33
C LEU A 22 0.45 33.91 4.12
N MET A 23 1.66 33.70 4.65
CA MET A 23 2.35 32.40 4.62
C MET A 23 1.63 31.31 5.43
N ALA A 24 0.98 31.66 6.54
CA ALA A 24 0.20 30.73 7.34
C ALA A 24 -1.16 30.36 6.70
N THR A 25 -1.68 31.17 5.78
CA THR A 25 -3.03 30.96 5.19
C THR A 25 -3.06 30.10 3.92
N ALA A 26 -1.91 29.62 3.44
CA ALA A 26 -1.83 28.72 2.29
C ALA A 26 -1.33 27.32 2.65
N SER A 27 -1.41 26.90 3.92
CA SER A 27 -1.45 25.46 4.19
C SER A 27 -2.78 24.94 3.65
N GLU A 28 -2.81 24.61 2.36
CA GLU A 28 -3.68 23.52 1.97
C GLU A 28 -3.35 22.39 2.96
N GLY A 29 -4.36 21.87 3.67
CA GLY A 29 -4.13 20.66 4.46
C GLY A 29 -3.53 19.57 3.56
N PHE A 30 -3.18 18.43 4.14
CA PHE A 30 -2.64 17.27 3.42
C PHE A 30 -3.38 16.93 2.10
N ILE A 31 -4.66 17.33 1.96
CA ILE A 31 -5.48 17.29 0.75
C ILE A 31 -5.90 18.71 0.31
N SER A 32 -5.70 19.06 -0.98
CA SER A 32 -6.08 20.36 -1.56
C SER A 32 -7.58 20.64 -1.53
N LYS A 33 -7.99 21.92 -1.60
CA LYS A 33 -9.42 22.31 -1.68
C LYS A 33 -10.12 21.74 -2.94
N LYS A 34 -9.38 21.64 -4.04
CA LYS A 34 -9.85 21.03 -5.30
C LYS A 34 -10.13 19.55 -5.09
N THR A 35 -9.20 18.82 -4.50
CA THR A 35 -9.34 17.39 -4.20
C THR A 35 -10.49 17.15 -3.23
N TRP A 36 -10.65 17.94 -2.17
CA TRP A 36 -11.80 17.83 -1.26
C TRP A 36 -13.15 18.06 -1.94
N SER A 37 -13.21 18.96 -2.92
CA SER A 37 -14.42 19.17 -3.71
C SER A 37 -14.74 17.97 -4.60
N ALA A 38 -13.72 17.32 -5.16
CA ALA A 38 -13.89 16.07 -5.90
C ALA A 38 -14.31 14.90 -4.99
N ILE A 39 -13.69 14.74 -3.81
CA ILE A 39 -14.06 13.74 -2.80
C ILE A 39 -15.54 13.88 -2.44
N ARG A 40 -15.98 15.10 -2.05
CA ARG A 40 -17.39 15.35 -1.71
C ARG A 40 -18.35 15.13 -2.86
N ARG A 41 -17.90 15.29 -4.11
CA ARG A 41 -18.72 15.04 -5.30
C ARG A 41 -18.85 13.54 -5.57
N ALA A 42 -17.76 12.78 -5.46
CA ALA A 42 -17.79 11.32 -5.57
C ALA A 42 -18.64 10.71 -4.45
N ASP A 43 -18.46 11.18 -3.20
CA ASP A 43 -19.14 10.62 -2.02
C ASP A 43 -20.67 10.75 -2.04
N ARG A 44 -21.24 11.61 -2.89
CA ARG A 44 -22.70 11.72 -3.09
C ARG A 44 -23.32 10.43 -3.61
N ASP A 45 -22.57 9.63 -4.37
CA ASP A 45 -23.03 8.35 -4.91
C ASP A 45 -23.02 7.26 -3.82
N GLY A 46 -22.44 7.51 -2.65
CA GLY A 46 -22.38 6.55 -1.54
C GLY A 46 -23.71 6.37 -0.77
N PRO A 47 -23.78 5.41 0.18
CA PRO A 47 -22.63 4.68 0.70
C PRO A 47 -22.16 3.55 -0.22
N PHE A 48 -20.85 3.31 -0.23
CA PHE A 48 -20.21 2.32 -1.10
C PHE A 48 -19.91 1.01 -0.38
N VAL A 49 -19.89 -0.09 -1.11
CA VAL A 49 -19.04 -1.24 -0.75
C VAL A 49 -17.62 -0.92 -1.22
N GLY A 50 -16.67 -0.92 -0.30
CA GLY A 50 -15.26 -0.75 -0.60
C GLY A 50 -14.66 -2.05 -1.12
N LEU A 51 -14.03 -2.00 -2.29
CA LEU A 51 -13.33 -3.11 -2.92
C LEU A 51 -11.83 -2.84 -2.84
N VAL A 52 -11.10 -3.54 -1.98
CA VAL A 52 -9.66 -3.37 -1.79
C VAL A 52 -8.92 -4.58 -2.33
N VAL A 53 -7.96 -4.34 -3.22
CA VAL A 53 -7.24 -5.38 -3.97
C VAL A 53 -5.74 -5.14 -3.96
N PRO A 54 -4.89 -6.17 -3.87
CA PRO A 54 -3.45 -5.98 -3.76
C PRO A 54 -2.85 -5.39 -5.02
N ASN A 55 -3.20 -5.92 -6.21
CA ASN A 55 -2.57 -5.49 -7.45
C ASN A 55 -3.53 -5.59 -8.68
N ALA A 56 -2.98 -5.34 -9.87
CA ALA A 56 -3.72 -5.34 -11.12
C ALA A 56 -4.27 -6.72 -11.54
N TYR A 57 -3.62 -7.82 -11.18
CA TYR A 57 -4.08 -9.18 -11.50
C TYR A 57 -5.45 -9.48 -10.89
N GLU A 58 -5.71 -9.02 -9.66
CA GLU A 58 -7.02 -9.15 -9.03
C GLU A 58 -8.01 -8.05 -9.43
N MET A 59 -7.51 -6.86 -9.73
CA MET A 59 -8.34 -5.68 -10.03
C MET A 59 -8.92 -5.71 -11.44
N VAL A 60 -8.07 -5.94 -12.45
CA VAL A 60 -8.41 -5.79 -13.87
C VAL A 60 -9.56 -6.71 -14.31
N PRO A 61 -9.66 -7.98 -13.87
CA PRO A 61 -10.80 -8.82 -14.21
C PRO A 61 -12.15 -8.22 -13.79
N VAL A 62 -12.22 -7.55 -12.63
CA VAL A 62 -13.45 -6.89 -12.17
C VAL A 62 -13.74 -5.65 -13.00
N LEU A 63 -12.72 -4.83 -13.30
CA LEU A 63 -12.90 -3.64 -14.13
C LEU A 63 -13.32 -3.96 -15.57
N ASN A 64 -12.90 -5.10 -16.09
CA ASN A 64 -13.25 -5.58 -17.43
C ASN A 64 -14.56 -6.38 -17.45
N SER A 65 -15.14 -6.70 -16.28
CA SER A 65 -16.43 -7.39 -16.22
C SER A 65 -17.56 -6.48 -16.71
N PRO A 66 -18.51 -6.98 -17.52
CA PRO A 66 -19.69 -6.20 -17.92
C PRO A 66 -20.59 -5.82 -16.74
N ASP A 67 -20.44 -6.47 -15.58
CA ASP A 67 -21.19 -6.16 -14.37
C ASP A 67 -20.68 -4.92 -13.64
N PHE A 68 -19.42 -4.52 -13.86
CA PHE A 68 -18.87 -3.29 -13.31
C PHE A 68 -19.19 -2.12 -14.25
N LYS A 69 -19.94 -1.14 -13.73
CA LYS A 69 -20.31 0.07 -14.47
C LYS A 69 -19.66 1.29 -13.82
N PRO A 70 -18.69 1.96 -14.47
CA PRO A 70 -18.07 3.17 -13.94
C PRO A 70 -19.10 4.27 -13.65
N SER A 71 -18.88 5.05 -12.58
CA SER A 71 -19.75 6.18 -12.25
C SER A 71 -19.73 7.24 -13.37
N SER A 72 -20.90 7.74 -13.74
CA SER A 72 -21.04 8.87 -14.67
C SER A 72 -20.66 10.22 -14.04
N ASN A 73 -20.56 10.28 -12.72
CA ASN A 73 -20.27 11.49 -11.97
C ASN A 73 -18.75 11.68 -11.81
N ILE A 74 -18.08 10.75 -11.13
CA ILE A 74 -16.61 10.67 -11.03
C ILE A 74 -16.22 9.20 -11.14
N PRO A 75 -15.76 8.71 -12.30
CA PRO A 75 -15.36 7.31 -12.44
C PRO A 75 -14.02 7.04 -11.73
N ILE A 76 -13.11 8.01 -11.69
CA ILE A 76 -11.77 7.89 -11.13
C ILE A 76 -11.43 9.14 -10.31
N LEU A 77 -10.83 8.95 -9.14
CA LEU A 77 -10.27 10.01 -8.31
C LEU A 77 -8.94 9.57 -7.70
N ASP A 78 -7.89 10.34 -7.95
CA ASP A 78 -6.56 10.08 -7.39
C ASP A 78 -6.36 10.90 -6.10
N VAL A 79 -5.99 10.24 -5.00
CA VAL A 79 -5.78 10.85 -3.68
C VAL A 79 -4.63 10.13 -2.98
N GLN A 80 -3.61 10.87 -2.52
CA GLN A 80 -2.47 10.35 -1.74
C GLN A 80 -1.76 9.14 -2.38
N GLY A 81 -1.43 9.24 -3.68
CA GLY A 81 -0.78 8.14 -4.43
C GLY A 81 -1.70 6.97 -4.79
N ARG A 82 -2.97 7.00 -4.37
CA ARG A 82 -3.98 5.95 -4.64
C ARG A 82 -4.97 6.40 -5.68
N ARG A 83 -5.43 5.45 -6.50
CA ARG A 83 -6.50 5.65 -7.49
C ARG A 83 -7.78 4.96 -7.06
N PHE A 84 -8.79 5.75 -6.72
CA PHE A 84 -10.12 5.27 -6.39
C PHE A 84 -10.99 5.20 -7.65
N ARG A 85 -11.62 4.06 -7.89
CA ARG A 85 -12.49 3.81 -9.04
C ARG A 85 -13.92 3.61 -8.56
N PHE A 86 -14.81 4.52 -8.93
CA PHE A 86 -16.21 4.48 -8.51
C PHE A 86 -17.06 3.86 -9.59
N GLY A 87 -18.07 3.10 -9.17
CA GLY A 87 -19.02 2.50 -10.07
C GLY A 87 -20.11 1.76 -9.36
N THR A 88 -20.75 0.84 -10.08
CA THR A 88 -21.75 -0.08 -9.53
C THR A 88 -21.45 -1.50 -9.97
N ILE A 89 -21.70 -2.47 -9.09
CA ILE A 89 -21.81 -3.90 -9.42
C ILE A 89 -23.22 -4.33 -9.03
N GLY A 90 -24.04 -4.72 -10.02
CA GLY A 90 -25.47 -4.92 -9.81
C GLY A 90 -26.14 -3.65 -9.27
N SER A 91 -26.82 -3.75 -8.13
CA SER A 91 -27.46 -2.61 -7.44
C SER A 91 -26.56 -1.93 -6.39
N GLN A 92 -25.32 -2.38 -6.24
CA GLN A 92 -24.41 -1.89 -5.19
C GLN A 92 -23.48 -0.82 -5.76
N ASN A 93 -23.46 0.34 -5.12
CA ASN A 93 -22.43 1.35 -5.37
C ASN A 93 -21.12 0.84 -4.78
N VAL A 94 -20.05 0.89 -5.57
CA VAL A 94 -18.73 0.40 -5.18
C VAL A 94 -17.67 1.48 -5.38
N VAL A 95 -16.64 1.42 -4.53
CA VAL A 95 -15.39 2.16 -4.72
C VAL A 95 -14.25 1.17 -4.61
N MET A 96 -13.45 1.06 -5.67
CA MET A 96 -12.35 0.11 -5.77
C MET A 96 -11.01 0.81 -5.72
N VAL A 97 -10.06 0.27 -4.97
CA VAL A 97 -8.72 0.85 -4.81
C VAL A 97 -7.67 -0.25 -4.66
N MET A 98 -6.54 -0.06 -5.35
CA MET A 98 -5.38 -0.95 -5.24
C MET A 98 -4.56 -0.61 -3.99
N THR A 99 -4.32 -1.60 -3.14
CA THR A 99 -3.60 -1.44 -1.87
C THR A 99 -2.10 -1.50 -2.02
N GLY A 100 -1.59 -2.26 -3.00
CA GLY A 100 -0.22 -2.74 -2.95
C GLY A 100 -0.06 -3.93 -2.01
N LEU A 101 1.12 -4.54 -2.04
CA LEU A 101 1.48 -5.72 -1.25
C LEU A 101 1.75 -5.38 0.22
N SER A 102 1.61 -6.38 1.09
CA SER A 102 1.75 -6.32 2.56
C SER A 102 0.50 -5.87 3.33
N MET A 103 0.45 -6.29 4.61
CA MET A 103 -0.58 -5.90 5.56
C MET A 103 -0.56 -4.40 5.85
N LEU A 104 0.63 -3.77 5.79
CA LEU A 104 0.79 -2.33 5.98
C LEU A 104 -0.02 -1.54 4.94
N ASN A 105 0.21 -1.86 3.67
CA ASN A 105 -0.46 -1.24 2.53
C ASN A 105 -1.98 -1.51 2.49
N ALA A 106 -2.39 -2.74 2.81
CA ALA A 106 -3.80 -3.09 2.97
C ALA A 106 -4.47 -2.25 4.07
N GLY A 107 -3.82 -2.11 5.23
CA GLY A 107 -4.30 -1.30 6.35
C GLY A 107 -4.38 0.19 6.01
N LEU A 108 -3.29 0.77 5.50
CA LEU A 108 -3.22 2.20 5.14
C LEU A 108 -4.24 2.58 4.07
N THR A 109 -4.37 1.77 3.03
CA THR A 109 -5.32 2.03 1.93
C THR A 109 -6.76 1.89 2.40
N THR A 110 -7.05 0.87 3.22
CA THR A 110 -8.38 0.68 3.80
C THR A 110 -8.74 1.83 4.74
N GLN A 111 -7.80 2.27 5.59
CA GLN A 111 -8.00 3.43 6.46
C GLN A 111 -8.25 4.70 5.64
N LEU A 112 -7.46 4.96 4.59
CA LEU A 112 -7.65 6.10 3.71
C LEU A 112 -9.04 6.05 3.05
N LEU A 113 -9.44 4.89 2.53
CA LEU A 113 -10.75 4.68 1.95
C LEU A 113 -11.88 5.04 2.92
N LEU A 114 -11.81 4.53 4.15
CA LEU A 114 -12.79 4.79 5.21
C LEU A 114 -12.80 6.24 5.70
N SER A 115 -11.64 6.91 5.67
CA SER A 115 -11.52 8.33 6.04
C SER A 115 -12.11 9.29 5.01
N LEU A 116 -12.13 8.91 3.73
CA LEU A 116 -12.50 9.80 2.63
C LEU A 116 -13.95 9.61 2.16
N PHE A 117 -14.53 8.42 2.28
CA PHE A 117 -15.82 8.09 1.70
C PHE A 117 -16.74 7.34 2.68
N ARG A 118 -18.05 7.49 2.50
CA ARG A 118 -19.07 6.73 3.23
C ARG A 118 -19.08 5.29 2.73
N VAL A 119 -18.45 4.40 3.48
CA VAL A 119 -18.37 2.97 3.17
C VAL A 119 -19.24 2.15 4.13
N LYS A 120 -20.05 1.23 3.61
CA LYS A 120 -20.94 0.36 4.40
C LYS A 120 -20.40 -1.05 4.63
N GLY A 121 -19.30 -1.41 3.97
CA GLY A 121 -18.64 -2.70 4.09
C GLY A 121 -17.40 -2.75 3.20
N ILE A 122 -16.45 -3.60 3.57
CA ILE A 122 -15.20 -3.82 2.85
C ILE A 122 -15.17 -5.26 2.34
N VAL A 123 -14.82 -5.43 1.08
CA VAL A 123 -14.43 -6.72 0.49
C VAL A 123 -12.98 -6.60 0.07
N HIS A 124 -12.13 -7.46 0.64
CA HIS A 124 -10.74 -7.62 0.24
C HIS A 124 -10.55 -9.00 -0.35
N TRP A 125 -9.87 -9.10 -1.49
CA TRP A 125 -9.51 -10.39 -2.09
C TRP A 125 -8.11 -10.36 -2.69
N GLY A 126 -7.51 -11.54 -2.80
CA GLY A 126 -6.14 -11.78 -3.24
C GLY A 126 -5.94 -13.26 -3.54
N ILE A 127 -4.81 -13.60 -4.15
CA ILE A 127 -4.36 -15.00 -4.22
C ILE A 127 -4.04 -15.47 -2.80
N ALA A 128 -4.75 -16.49 -2.34
CA ALA A 128 -4.50 -17.13 -1.04
C ALA A 128 -3.51 -18.29 -1.20
N GLY A 129 -2.68 -18.49 -0.17
CA GLY A 129 -1.77 -19.63 -0.04
C GLY A 129 -1.67 -20.04 1.43
N ASN A 130 -1.29 -21.29 1.66
CA ASN A 130 -1.06 -21.80 3.01
C ASN A 130 0.10 -22.82 2.98
N ALA A 131 0.73 -23.02 4.13
CA ALA A 131 1.78 -24.03 4.32
C ALA A 131 1.28 -25.25 5.13
N ASN A 132 -0.03 -25.32 5.42
CA ASN A 132 -0.61 -26.42 6.18
C ASN A 132 -1.06 -27.50 5.21
N GLU A 133 -0.36 -28.62 5.20
CA GLU A 133 -0.59 -29.76 4.29
C GLU A 133 -2.00 -30.35 4.40
N ASP A 134 -2.67 -30.15 5.54
CA ASP A 134 -4.05 -30.62 5.76
C ASP A 134 -5.11 -29.74 5.07
N LEU A 135 -4.75 -28.53 4.60
CA LEU A 135 -5.67 -27.61 3.94
C LEU A 135 -5.65 -27.75 2.42
N GLN A 136 -6.84 -27.76 1.81
CA GLN A 136 -7.05 -27.90 0.38
C GLN A 136 -7.67 -26.62 -0.24
N ILE A 137 -7.65 -26.53 -1.57
CA ILE A 137 -8.32 -25.44 -2.29
C ILE A 137 -9.82 -25.48 -2.00
N GLY A 138 -10.37 -24.35 -1.56
CA GLY A 138 -11.79 -24.20 -1.22
C GLY A 138 -12.10 -24.34 0.27
N ASP A 139 -11.12 -24.72 1.09
CA ASP A 139 -11.29 -24.75 2.55
C ASP A 139 -11.50 -23.34 3.11
N VAL A 140 -12.42 -23.25 4.08
CA VAL A 140 -12.67 -22.03 4.84
C VAL A 140 -12.06 -22.20 6.22
N THR A 141 -11.05 -21.38 6.51
CA THR A 141 -10.35 -21.39 7.79
C THR A 141 -10.57 -20.10 8.54
N ILE A 142 -10.53 -20.19 9.88
CA ILE A 142 -10.56 -19.03 10.76
C ILE A 142 -9.25 -19.06 11.54
N PRO A 143 -8.36 -18.06 11.38
CA PRO A 143 -7.11 -18.03 12.13
C PRO A 143 -7.39 -17.78 13.61
N GLU A 144 -6.79 -18.57 14.49
CA GLU A 144 -6.81 -18.31 15.94
C GLU A 144 -5.94 -17.09 16.29
N SER A 145 -4.88 -16.87 15.53
CA SER A 145 -3.94 -15.77 15.72
C SER A 145 -3.36 -15.34 14.37
N TRP A 146 -2.93 -14.07 14.29
CA TRP A 146 -2.24 -13.53 13.13
C TRP A 146 -1.03 -12.72 13.58
N ALA A 147 0.00 -12.69 12.74
CA ALA A 147 1.18 -11.87 12.94
C ALA A 147 1.60 -11.22 11.62
N HIS A 148 2.01 -9.96 11.69
CA HIS A 148 2.72 -9.32 10.59
C HIS A 148 4.22 -9.44 10.86
N LEU A 149 4.92 -10.24 10.04
CA LEU A 149 6.34 -10.54 10.22
C LEU A 149 7.22 -9.89 9.14
N SER A 150 6.75 -8.82 8.50
CA SER A 150 7.34 -8.22 7.28
C SER A 150 7.11 -9.05 6.00
N LEU A 151 7.68 -8.60 4.89
CA LEU A 151 7.71 -9.32 3.62
C LEU A 151 9.02 -10.11 3.48
N TRP A 152 8.89 -11.35 3.03
CA TRP A 152 10.02 -12.26 2.81
C TRP A 152 9.87 -12.95 1.46
N ASN A 153 10.98 -13.09 0.74
CA ASN A 153 11.08 -13.99 -0.39
C ASN A 153 11.83 -15.25 0.06
N TRP A 154 11.25 -16.41 -0.22
CA TRP A 154 11.79 -17.71 0.17
C TRP A 154 12.24 -18.48 -1.07
N GLN A 155 13.50 -18.90 -1.13
CA GLN A 155 14.02 -19.73 -2.21
C GLN A 155 13.24 -21.04 -2.30
N ARG A 156 12.85 -21.43 -3.52
CA ARG A 156 12.19 -22.72 -3.72
C ARG A 156 13.11 -23.87 -3.34
N HIS A 157 12.52 -24.96 -2.87
CA HIS A 157 13.27 -26.18 -2.61
C HIS A 157 13.92 -26.70 -3.90
N GLY A 158 15.21 -27.05 -3.83
CA GLY A 158 16.01 -27.52 -4.98
C GLY A 158 16.76 -26.43 -5.75
N ASP A 159 16.39 -25.16 -5.55
CA ASP A 159 17.06 -24.02 -6.17
C ASP A 159 18.17 -23.46 -5.24
N GLY A 160 19.29 -23.05 -5.82
CA GLY A 160 20.38 -22.33 -5.16
C GLY A 160 20.23 -20.80 -5.24
N PRO A 161 21.07 -20.03 -4.52
CA PRO A 161 21.07 -18.57 -4.52
C PRO A 161 21.43 -17.94 -5.88
N GLU A 162 21.79 -18.73 -6.88
CA GLU A 162 21.97 -18.31 -8.27
C GLU A 162 20.71 -18.45 -9.12
N ASN A 163 19.73 -19.24 -8.69
CA ASN A 163 18.46 -19.42 -9.39
C ASN A 163 17.54 -18.24 -9.11
N GLU A 164 16.80 -17.80 -10.12
CA GLU A 164 15.85 -16.67 -10.05
C GLU A 164 14.85 -16.84 -8.88
N LEU A 165 14.65 -15.78 -8.10
CA LEU A 165 13.64 -15.79 -7.06
C LEU A 165 12.25 -15.65 -7.68
N PRO A 166 11.20 -16.24 -7.09
CA PRO A 166 9.82 -16.00 -7.54
C PRO A 166 9.56 -14.49 -7.64
N LEU A 167 9.01 -14.03 -8.76
CA LEU A 167 8.66 -12.61 -9.03
C LEU A 167 9.83 -11.61 -9.06
N GLU A 168 11.09 -12.06 -9.03
CA GLU A 168 12.25 -11.17 -9.18
C GLU A 168 12.23 -10.41 -10.51
N ASN A 169 11.94 -11.11 -11.61
CA ASN A 169 11.87 -10.50 -12.94
C ASN A 169 10.76 -9.45 -13.09
N ALA A 170 9.72 -9.52 -12.25
CA ALA A 170 8.64 -8.56 -12.25
C ALA A 170 8.98 -7.29 -11.43
N GLY A 171 10.14 -7.30 -10.75
CA GLY A 171 10.62 -6.20 -9.91
C GLY A 171 9.94 -6.13 -8.55
N ASP A 172 9.21 -7.17 -8.15
CA ASP A 172 8.48 -7.25 -6.87
C ASP A 172 9.44 -7.52 -5.71
N TYR A 173 10.50 -8.30 -5.95
CA TYR A 173 11.41 -8.75 -4.91
C TYR A 173 12.88 -8.57 -5.30
N THR A 174 13.69 -8.27 -4.29
CA THR A 174 15.11 -7.96 -4.38
C THR A 174 15.94 -8.98 -3.60
N ARG A 175 17.21 -9.12 -3.99
CA ARG A 175 18.25 -9.84 -3.25
C ARG A 175 19.11 -8.92 -2.37
N GLU A 176 18.84 -7.61 -2.37
CA GLU A 176 19.69 -6.61 -1.72
C GLU A 176 19.68 -6.71 -0.19
N TYR A 177 18.56 -7.13 0.41
CA TYR A 177 18.34 -7.03 1.85
C TYR A 177 18.15 -8.39 2.52
N GLY A 178 18.71 -8.50 3.74
CA GLY A 178 18.36 -9.54 4.71
C GLY A 178 18.50 -10.98 4.21
N PHE A 179 19.53 -11.28 3.41
CA PHE A 179 19.85 -12.65 3.03
C PHE A 179 20.17 -13.50 4.28
N LEU A 180 19.50 -14.64 4.40
CA LEU A 180 19.78 -15.65 5.40
C LEU A 180 19.68 -17.03 4.76
N ASN A 181 20.77 -17.80 4.82
CA ASN A 181 20.78 -19.22 4.52
C ASN A 181 20.62 -20.01 5.83
N PHE A 182 19.56 -20.81 5.94
CA PHE A 182 19.29 -21.55 7.18
C PHE A 182 20.38 -22.59 7.49
N SER A 183 21.09 -23.10 6.47
CA SER A 183 22.16 -24.09 6.67
C SER A 183 23.35 -23.52 7.45
N ASP A 184 23.57 -22.20 7.41
CA ASP A 184 24.67 -21.53 8.11
C ASP A 184 24.45 -21.53 9.64
N TYR A 185 23.23 -21.84 10.08
CA TYR A 185 22.83 -21.84 11.49
C TYR A 185 22.42 -23.24 12.00
N THR A 186 22.63 -24.29 11.22
CA THR A 186 22.37 -25.67 11.64
C THR A 186 23.31 -26.09 12.77
N VAL A 187 22.76 -26.42 13.94
CA VAL A 187 23.53 -26.91 15.09
C VAL A 187 23.80 -28.42 14.94
N GLY A 188 25.02 -28.85 15.25
CA GLY A 188 25.39 -30.28 15.26
C GLY A 188 25.88 -30.82 13.91
N GLN A 189 26.39 -29.96 13.03
CA GLN A 189 27.04 -30.39 11.79
C GLN A 189 28.17 -31.39 12.09
N ASP A 190 28.01 -32.63 11.63
CA ASP A 190 29.13 -33.55 11.49
C ASP A 190 29.85 -33.17 10.19
N ALA A 191 31.08 -32.67 10.28
CA ALA A 191 31.90 -32.37 9.10
C ALA A 191 32.08 -33.59 8.18
N GLY A 192 31.85 -34.81 8.69
CA GLY A 192 31.85 -36.06 7.93
C GLY A 192 30.54 -36.38 7.19
N ASN A 193 29.43 -35.69 7.45
CA ASN A 193 28.13 -35.96 6.80
C ASN A 193 27.49 -34.69 6.21
N PRO A 194 27.76 -34.37 4.93
CA PRO A 194 27.19 -33.22 4.24
C PRO A 194 25.66 -33.23 4.18
N GLU A 195 25.01 -34.40 4.17
CA GLU A 195 23.55 -34.49 4.12
C GLU A 195 22.89 -34.00 5.41
N LEU A 196 23.58 -34.13 6.55
CA LEU A 196 23.13 -33.56 7.83
C LEU A 196 23.43 -32.06 7.95
N ALA A 197 24.27 -31.50 7.08
CA ALA A 197 24.65 -30.09 7.12
C ALA A 197 23.65 -29.18 6.38
N ALA A 198 22.97 -29.69 5.35
CA ALA A 198 22.07 -28.92 4.50
C ALA A 198 20.66 -28.81 5.09
N ASN A 199 20.20 -27.59 5.36
CA ASN A 199 18.84 -27.34 5.82
C ASN A 199 17.87 -27.25 4.63
N THR A 200 16.79 -28.03 4.64
CA THR A 200 15.78 -28.05 3.56
C THR A 200 14.93 -26.78 3.51
N LEU A 201 14.96 -25.95 4.56
CA LEU A 201 14.39 -24.60 4.59
C LEU A 201 15.11 -23.64 3.63
N ASN A 202 16.27 -23.99 3.05
CA ASN A 202 16.94 -23.17 2.04
C ASN A 202 17.31 -21.75 2.53
N SER A 203 17.01 -20.71 1.75
CA SER A 203 17.38 -19.32 2.04
C SER A 203 16.20 -18.37 1.91
N VAL A 204 16.27 -17.26 2.63
CA VAL A 204 15.28 -16.18 2.59
C VAL A 204 15.95 -14.82 2.40
N TRP A 205 15.21 -13.88 1.82
CA TRP A 205 15.58 -12.47 1.70
C TRP A 205 14.46 -11.59 2.23
N TYR A 206 14.83 -10.62 3.06
CA TYR A 206 13.92 -9.56 3.48
C TYR A 206 13.52 -8.70 2.29
N GLN A 207 12.25 -8.32 2.21
CA GLN A 207 11.72 -7.51 1.12
C GLN A 207 11.30 -6.12 1.61
N PRO A 208 11.63 -5.06 0.87
CA PRO A 208 11.18 -3.71 1.18
C PRO A 208 9.67 -3.61 1.01
N GLU A 209 9.05 -2.64 1.69
CA GLU A 209 7.63 -2.35 1.55
C GLU A 209 7.38 -1.57 0.25
N GLU A 210 6.24 -1.83 -0.38
CA GLU A 210 5.76 -0.96 -1.46
C GLU A 210 5.34 0.40 -0.91
N ILE A 211 5.72 1.47 -1.59
CA ILE A 211 5.26 2.83 -1.32
C ILE A 211 4.64 3.43 -2.57
N PHE A 212 3.69 4.34 -2.36
CA PHE A 212 2.94 5.03 -3.40
C PHE A 212 3.02 6.53 -3.15
N PRO A 213 4.05 7.22 -3.69
CA PRO A 213 4.29 8.62 -3.37
C PRO A 213 3.16 9.55 -3.82
N ILE A 214 2.88 10.56 -2.99
CA ILE A 214 1.85 11.57 -3.26
C ILE A 214 2.17 12.38 -4.53
N SER A 215 3.45 12.63 -4.79
CA SER A 215 3.96 13.33 -5.98
C SER A 215 4.23 12.40 -7.18
N GLY A 216 4.04 11.09 -7.02
CA GLY A 216 4.28 10.10 -8.07
C GLY A 216 3.07 9.87 -8.97
N THR A 217 3.23 8.97 -9.94
CA THR A 217 2.10 8.44 -10.70
C THR A 217 1.25 7.57 -9.77
N PRO A 218 -0.07 7.80 -9.65
CA PRO A 218 -0.93 6.95 -8.83
C PRO A 218 -0.81 5.48 -9.22
N GLU A 219 -0.71 4.61 -8.22
CA GLU A 219 -0.52 3.14 -8.38
C GLU A 219 0.82 2.69 -9.00
N GLU A 220 1.72 3.59 -9.34
CA GLU A 220 3.10 3.22 -9.64
C GLU A 220 3.84 2.94 -8.33
N ARG A 221 4.08 1.66 -8.06
CA ARG A 221 4.79 1.23 -6.85
C ARG A 221 6.25 1.66 -6.90
N GLN A 222 6.77 2.09 -5.77
CA GLN A 222 8.20 2.17 -5.48
C GLN A 222 8.48 1.31 -4.25
N HIS A 223 9.75 1.13 -3.89
CA HIS A 223 10.13 0.32 -2.74
C HIS A 223 10.91 1.15 -1.74
N ALA A 224 10.58 1.00 -0.46
CA ALA A 224 11.35 1.56 0.64
C ALA A 224 11.70 0.45 1.64
N PHE A 225 12.98 0.35 1.97
CA PHE A 225 13.45 -0.58 3.00
C PHE A 225 12.83 -0.28 4.37
N TRP A 226 12.56 0.99 4.66
CA TRP A 226 11.95 1.42 5.91
C TRP A 226 10.87 2.48 5.67
N CYS A 227 9.67 2.22 6.16
CA CYS A 227 8.57 3.16 6.22
C CYS A 227 8.41 3.64 7.68
N PRO A 228 8.62 4.93 7.97
CA PRO A 228 8.43 5.49 9.32
C PRO A 228 6.99 5.36 9.83
#